data_AF-A0A1F5WGQ1-F1
#
_entry.id   AF-A0A1F5WGQ1-F1
#
_cell.length_a   1.000
_cell.length_b   1.000
_cell.length_c   1.000
_cell.angle_alpha   90.00
_cell.angle_beta   90.00
_cell.angle_gamma   90.00
#
_symmetry.space_group_name_H-M   'P 1'
#
loop_
_entity.id
_entity.type
_entity.pdbx_description
1 polymer ?
#
loop_
_entity_poly.entity_id
_entity_poly.type
_entity_poly.pdbx_seq_one_letter_code
_entity_poly.pdbx_strand_id
1 'polypeptide(L)'
;MPETIFGLPTAIALMYGAALFYFVGIIVTWKSYRAEPNELMGAFMAFLFSMGLALFLMGSAEYLAQPMLGAAGTLAILIGSVIMLRFPLSLTRQPLQSFLFYVSMVVAIAFFVVMMATKTGQAYTMPMIMWFMIIVNGIVVSFFVIYAGVKAKEQWFKVKAVGGGAGIATCCLASHVALMVGAPLLSAAFQFAAPVIIVASIQLGKSLQVSSQRPTINPATAV
;
A
#
# COMPACT_ATOMS: atom_id res chain seq x y z
N MET A 1 7.27 12.04 24.58
CA MET A 1 5.93 11.56 24.17
C MET A 1 5.31 10.89 25.39
N PRO A 2 3.98 10.93 25.60
CA PRO A 2 3.39 10.08 26.64
C PRO A 2 3.88 8.65 26.39
N GLU A 3 4.38 7.99 27.42
CA GLU A 3 4.94 6.64 27.30
C GLU A 3 3.84 5.63 26.97
N THR A 4 2.59 5.96 27.30
CA THR A 4 1.42 5.14 27.04
C THR A 4 0.23 5.94 26.50
N ILE A 5 -0.55 5.31 25.62
CA ILE A 5 -1.83 5.77 25.11
C ILE A 5 -2.82 4.63 25.32
N PHE A 6 -3.94 4.88 26.02
CA PHE A 6 -4.92 3.85 26.40
C PHE A 6 -4.32 2.63 27.15
N GLY A 7 -3.25 2.84 27.93
CA GLY A 7 -2.57 1.77 28.66
C GLY A 7 -1.61 0.92 27.82
N LEU A 8 -1.45 1.21 26.52
CA LEU A 8 -0.48 0.57 25.64
C LEU A 8 0.72 1.48 25.38
N PRO A 9 1.93 0.94 25.19
CA PRO A 9 3.06 1.70 24.68
C PRO A 9 2.69 2.45 23.40
N THR A 10 3.06 3.72 23.31
CA THR A 10 2.64 4.61 22.23
C THR A 10 2.94 4.05 20.82
N ALA A 11 4.08 3.36 20.63
CA ALA A 11 4.42 2.73 19.36
C ALA A 11 3.41 1.65 18.94
N ILE A 12 3.03 0.77 19.89
CA ILE A 12 2.06 -0.30 19.67
C ILE A 12 0.68 0.27 19.38
N ALA A 13 0.26 1.28 20.15
CA ALA A 13 -1.02 1.97 19.93
C ALA A 13 -1.09 2.60 18.53
N LEU A 14 -0.01 3.20 18.07
CA LEU A 14 0.08 3.78 16.72
C LEU A 14 0.03 2.70 15.63
N MET A 15 0.70 1.55 15.81
CA MET A 15 0.63 0.45 14.85
C MET A 15 -0.80 -0.11 14.71
N TYR A 16 -1.47 -0.37 15.82
CA TYR A 16 -2.86 -0.84 15.80
C TYR A 16 -3.83 0.21 15.23
N GLY A 17 -3.65 1.47 15.62
CA GLY A 17 -4.42 2.57 15.05
C GLY A 17 -4.25 2.65 13.54
N ALA A 18 -3.02 2.58 13.04
CA ALA A 18 -2.75 2.61 11.61
C ALA A 18 -3.38 1.39 10.92
N ALA A 19 -3.19 0.18 11.47
CA ALA A 19 -3.81 -1.04 10.95
C ALA A 19 -5.34 -0.92 10.81
N LEU A 20 -6.01 -0.33 11.81
CA LEU A 20 -7.45 -0.08 11.76
C LEU A 20 -7.82 0.84 10.58
N PHE A 21 -7.08 1.92 10.35
CA PHE A 21 -7.32 2.82 9.21
C PHE A 21 -7.15 2.10 7.87
N TYR A 22 -6.17 1.22 7.75
CA TYR A 22 -6.00 0.38 6.56
C TYR A 22 -7.19 -0.56 6.35
N PHE A 23 -7.64 -1.27 7.39
CA PHE A 23 -8.80 -2.16 7.30
C PHE A 23 -10.09 -1.41 6.98
N VAL A 24 -10.32 -0.24 7.59
CA VAL A 24 -11.45 0.63 7.23
C VAL A 24 -11.34 1.05 5.77
N GLY A 25 -10.13 1.42 5.32
CA GLY A 25 -9.87 1.72 3.92
C GLY A 25 -10.31 0.60 2.98
N ILE A 26 -9.99 -0.65 3.31
CA ILE A 26 -10.40 -1.85 2.54
C ILE A 26 -11.92 -1.97 2.50
N ILE A 27 -12.60 -1.85 3.64
CA ILE A 27 -14.06 -1.97 3.72
C ILE A 27 -14.73 -0.91 2.82
N VAL A 28 -14.24 0.32 2.88
CA VAL A 28 -14.78 1.45 2.10
C VAL A 28 -14.52 1.27 0.60
N THR A 29 -13.33 0.82 0.21
CA THR A 29 -12.96 0.64 -1.21
C THR A 29 -13.43 -0.67 -1.80
N TRP A 30 -13.88 -1.64 -0.98
CA TRP A 30 -14.31 -2.97 -1.40
C TRP A 30 -15.37 -2.96 -2.51
N LYS A 31 -16.40 -2.13 -2.35
CA LYS A 31 -17.46 -1.99 -3.37
C LYS A 31 -16.91 -1.44 -4.69
N SER A 32 -15.97 -0.50 -4.62
CA SER A 32 -15.32 0.08 -5.81
C SER A 32 -14.42 -0.95 -6.50
N TYR A 33 -13.70 -1.77 -5.73
CA TYR A 33 -12.89 -2.87 -6.27
C TYR A 33 -13.71 -3.92 -7.02
N ARG A 34 -14.85 -4.34 -6.45
CA ARG A 34 -15.74 -5.28 -7.14
C ARG A 34 -16.39 -4.71 -8.40
N ALA A 35 -16.63 -3.41 -8.44
CA ALA A 35 -17.22 -2.75 -9.61
C ALA A 35 -16.21 -2.56 -10.74
N GLU A 36 -14.92 -2.37 -10.41
CA GLU A 36 -13.85 -2.08 -11.37
C GLU A 36 -12.62 -2.96 -11.11
N PRO A 37 -12.65 -4.25 -11.49
CA PRO A 37 -11.53 -5.15 -11.31
C PRO A 37 -10.43 -4.85 -12.35
N ASN A 38 -9.62 -3.83 -12.08
CA ASN A 38 -8.43 -3.50 -12.87
C ASN A 38 -7.15 -3.69 -12.04
N GLU A 39 -6.01 -3.78 -12.72
CA GLU A 39 -4.70 -4.01 -12.09
C GLU A 39 -4.34 -2.87 -11.11
N LEU A 40 -4.80 -1.64 -11.36
CA LEU A 40 -4.59 -0.49 -10.48
C LEU A 40 -5.29 -0.66 -9.12
N MET A 41 -6.57 -1.01 -9.15
CA MET A 41 -7.35 -1.25 -7.93
C MET A 41 -6.88 -2.52 -7.22
N GLY A 42 -6.42 -3.53 -7.99
CA GLY A 42 -5.72 -4.69 -7.45
C GLY A 42 -4.48 -4.29 -6.63
N ALA A 43 -3.65 -3.39 -7.17
CA ALA A 43 -2.48 -2.87 -6.44
C ALA A 43 -2.88 -2.10 -5.17
N PHE A 44 -3.92 -1.26 -5.21
CA PHE A 44 -4.39 -0.54 -4.01
C PHE A 44 -4.95 -1.48 -2.94
N MET A 45 -5.71 -2.50 -3.32
CA MET A 45 -6.23 -3.48 -2.36
C MET A 45 -5.12 -4.34 -1.76
N ALA A 46 -4.16 -4.78 -2.59
CA ALA A 46 -2.99 -5.51 -2.12
C ALA A 46 -2.17 -4.68 -1.14
N PHE A 47 -1.98 -3.40 -1.45
CA PHE A 47 -1.31 -2.45 -0.56
C PHE A 47 -2.05 -2.30 0.78
N LEU A 48 -3.34 -1.96 0.75
CA LEU A 48 -4.11 -1.72 1.97
C LEU A 48 -4.17 -2.96 2.86
N PHE A 49 -4.37 -4.13 2.25
CA PHE A 49 -4.45 -5.40 2.97
C PHE A 49 -3.10 -5.81 3.56
N SER A 50 -2.03 -5.78 2.77
CA SER A 50 -0.70 -6.17 3.25
C SER A 50 -0.20 -5.24 4.35
N MET A 51 -0.37 -3.93 4.23
CA MET A 51 0.03 -2.97 5.26
C MET A 51 -0.84 -3.10 6.52
N GLY A 52 -2.15 -3.20 6.38
CA GLY A 52 -3.05 -3.38 7.52
C GLY A 52 -2.71 -4.66 8.31
N LEU A 53 -2.52 -5.77 7.59
CA LEU A 53 -2.12 -7.04 8.19
C LEU A 53 -0.73 -6.97 8.83
N ALA A 54 0.24 -6.37 8.14
CA ALA A 54 1.60 -6.24 8.66
C ALA A 54 1.67 -5.40 9.92
N LEU A 55 1.02 -4.24 9.96
CA LEU A 55 0.98 -3.36 11.13
C LEU A 55 0.27 -4.02 12.31
N PHE A 56 -0.82 -4.76 12.05
CA PHE A 56 -1.50 -5.53 13.08
C PHE A 56 -0.61 -6.64 13.66
N LEU A 57 0.07 -7.40 12.79
CA LEU A 57 0.95 -8.49 13.21
C LEU A 57 2.21 -7.99 13.90
N MET A 58 2.82 -6.91 13.43
CA MET A 58 3.99 -6.28 14.05
C MET A 58 3.63 -5.67 15.41
N GLY A 59 2.49 -4.96 15.53
CA GLY A 59 2.02 -4.46 16.83
C GLY A 59 1.74 -5.59 17.82
N SER A 60 1.18 -6.71 17.34
CA SER A 60 0.97 -7.91 18.16
C SER A 60 2.26 -8.61 18.54
N ALA A 61 3.27 -8.60 17.67
CA ALA A 61 4.59 -9.14 17.96
C ALA A 61 5.27 -8.38 19.10
N GLU A 62 5.20 -7.05 19.09
CA GLU A 62 5.73 -6.20 20.16
C GLU A 62 4.94 -6.37 21.46
N TYR A 63 3.60 -6.42 21.38
CA TYR A 63 2.75 -6.55 22.57
C TYR A 63 2.89 -7.91 23.27
N LEU A 64 2.96 -9.01 22.50
CA LEU A 64 3.05 -10.37 23.04
C LEU A 64 4.50 -10.85 23.19
N ALA A 65 5.49 -10.04 22.80
CA ALA A 65 6.90 -10.41 22.72
C ALA A 65 7.14 -11.70 21.87
N GLN A 66 6.33 -11.90 20.83
CA GLN A 66 6.41 -13.08 19.95
C GLN A 66 7.01 -12.71 18.59
N PRO A 67 8.29 -13.04 18.31
CA PRO A 67 8.96 -12.65 17.07
C PRO A 67 8.35 -13.29 15.82
N MET A 68 7.66 -14.42 15.97
CA MET A 68 7.01 -15.13 14.87
C MET A 68 5.88 -14.32 14.22
N LEU A 69 5.18 -13.48 15.00
CA LEU A 69 4.15 -12.57 14.47
C LEU A 69 4.79 -11.46 13.62
N GLY A 70 5.95 -10.93 14.04
CA GLY A 70 6.69 -9.92 13.26
C GLY A 70 7.22 -10.48 11.94
N ALA A 71 7.65 -11.76 11.95
CA ALA A 71 8.03 -12.47 10.73
C ALA A 71 6.84 -12.65 9.77
N ALA A 72 5.65 -13.01 10.29
CA ALA A 72 4.44 -13.10 9.49
C ALA A 72 4.02 -11.73 8.90
N GLY A 73 4.18 -10.64 9.65
CA GLY A 73 3.99 -9.28 9.15
C GLY A 73 4.94 -8.93 8.00
N THR A 74 6.23 -9.28 8.14
CA THR A 74 7.23 -9.12 7.08
C THR A 74 6.85 -9.88 5.81
N LEU A 75 6.39 -11.13 5.97
CA LEU A 75 5.95 -11.95 4.84
C LEU A 75 4.73 -11.32 4.14
N ALA A 76 3.77 -10.79 4.90
CA ALA A 76 2.62 -10.09 4.34
C ALA A 76 3.03 -8.88 3.49
N ILE A 77 4.03 -8.10 3.94
CA ILE A 77 4.60 -6.98 3.17
C ILE A 77 5.20 -7.48 1.87
N LEU A 78 6.04 -8.52 1.91
CA LEU A 78 6.71 -9.06 0.72
C LEU A 78 5.71 -9.53 -0.33
N ILE A 79 4.73 -10.34 0.07
CA ILE A 79 3.69 -10.86 -0.83
C ILE A 79 2.85 -9.71 -1.40
N GLY A 80 2.42 -8.77 -0.54
CA GLY A 80 1.67 -7.59 -0.97
C GLY A 80 2.41 -6.78 -2.02
N SER A 81 3.70 -6.54 -1.80
CA SER A 81 4.56 -5.77 -2.71
C SER A 81 4.74 -6.44 -4.07
N VAL A 82 4.88 -7.78 -4.09
CA VAL A 82 4.92 -8.55 -5.35
C VAL A 82 3.59 -8.44 -6.11
N ILE A 83 2.46 -8.49 -5.41
CA ILE A 83 1.15 -8.29 -6.04
C ILE A 83 1.03 -6.86 -6.60
N MET A 84 1.51 -5.86 -5.87
CA MET A 84 1.52 -4.46 -6.35
C MET A 84 2.39 -4.27 -7.60
N LEU A 85 3.50 -5.00 -7.71
CA LEU A 85 4.36 -4.99 -8.90
C LEU A 85 3.66 -5.51 -10.17
N ARG A 86 2.52 -6.19 -10.04
CA ARG A 86 1.74 -6.62 -11.20
C ARG A 86 1.24 -5.45 -12.05
N PHE A 87 1.00 -4.29 -11.44
CA PHE A 87 0.62 -3.06 -12.15
C PHE A 87 1.74 -2.51 -13.04
N PRO A 88 2.95 -2.18 -12.56
CA PRO A 88 4.03 -1.76 -13.46
C PRO A 88 4.39 -2.84 -14.49
N LEU A 89 4.29 -4.13 -14.12
CA LEU A 89 4.52 -5.23 -15.05
C LEU A 89 3.43 -5.37 -16.12
N SER A 90 2.23 -4.82 -15.93
CA SER A 90 1.16 -4.87 -16.94
C SER A 90 1.47 -4.04 -18.20
N LEU A 91 2.54 -3.24 -18.16
CA LEU A 91 3.08 -2.54 -19.33
C LEU A 91 3.86 -3.49 -20.27
N THR A 92 4.19 -4.70 -19.83
CA THR A 92 4.95 -5.70 -20.61
C THR A 92 4.02 -6.70 -21.33
N ARG A 93 4.55 -7.47 -22.30
CA ARG A 93 3.76 -8.46 -23.06
C ARG A 93 3.31 -9.63 -22.16
N GLN A 94 2.10 -10.16 -22.41
CA GLN A 94 1.42 -11.12 -21.54
C GLN A 94 2.18 -12.41 -21.14
N PRO A 95 3.03 -13.06 -21.98
CA PRO A 95 3.78 -14.22 -21.48
C PRO A 95 4.89 -13.80 -20.51
N LEU A 96 5.52 -12.64 -20.75
CA LEU A 96 6.61 -12.12 -19.94
C LEU A 96 6.10 -11.58 -18.60
N GLN A 97 4.92 -10.94 -18.58
CA GLN A 97 4.29 -10.42 -17.37
C GLN A 97 4.06 -11.54 -16.33
N SER A 98 3.44 -12.64 -16.74
CA SER A 98 3.15 -13.77 -15.85
C SER A 98 4.44 -14.41 -15.33
N PHE A 99 5.43 -14.59 -16.21
CA PHE A 99 6.73 -15.11 -15.82
C PHE A 99 7.43 -14.22 -14.80
N LEU A 100 7.54 -12.91 -15.04
CA LEU A 100 8.15 -11.95 -14.11
C LEU A 100 7.43 -11.90 -12.76
N PHE A 101 6.10 -12.02 -12.76
CA PHE A 101 5.31 -12.10 -11.53
C PHE A 101 5.66 -13.34 -10.69
N TYR A 102 5.67 -14.53 -11.29
CA TYR A 102 6.02 -15.75 -10.54
C TYR A 102 7.48 -15.75 -10.08
N VAL A 103 8.40 -15.28 -10.92
CA VAL A 103 9.82 -15.15 -10.55
C VAL A 103 9.97 -14.19 -9.36
N SER A 104 9.34 -13.02 -9.38
CA SER A 104 9.40 -12.07 -8.26
C SER A 104 8.79 -12.63 -6.97
N MET A 105 7.70 -13.41 -7.06
CA MET A 105 7.12 -14.10 -5.90
C MET A 105 8.08 -15.13 -5.32
N VAL A 106 8.69 -15.97 -6.16
CA VAL A 106 9.66 -16.99 -5.72
C VAL A 106 10.88 -16.33 -5.08
N VAL A 107 11.41 -15.26 -5.67
CA VAL A 107 12.55 -14.52 -5.13
C VAL A 107 12.21 -13.90 -3.77
N ALA A 108 11.03 -13.29 -3.61
CA ALA A 108 10.61 -12.70 -2.34
C ALA A 108 10.45 -13.75 -1.23
N ILE A 109 9.85 -14.91 -1.54
CA ILE A 109 9.69 -16.02 -0.59
C ILE A 109 11.04 -16.63 -0.24
N ALA A 110 11.90 -16.90 -1.23
CA ALA A 110 13.23 -17.44 -1.01
C ALA A 110 14.08 -16.50 -0.14
N PHE A 111 14.03 -15.19 -0.43
CA PHE A 111 14.69 -14.17 0.39
C PHE A 111 14.19 -14.23 1.84
N PHE A 112 12.87 -14.28 2.07
CA PHE A 112 12.30 -14.39 3.41
C PHE A 112 12.77 -15.65 4.14
N VAL A 113 12.73 -16.81 3.48
CA VAL A 113 13.15 -18.09 4.06
C VAL A 113 14.63 -18.05 4.45
N VAL A 114 15.50 -17.52 3.58
CA VAL A 114 16.94 -17.38 3.86
C VAL A 114 17.18 -16.44 5.05
N MET A 115 16.46 -15.31 5.12
CA MET A 115 16.56 -14.38 6.24
C MET A 115 16.09 -15.01 7.55
N MET A 116 15.03 -15.80 7.53
CA MET A 116 14.51 -16.48 8.72
C MET A 116 15.33 -17.70 9.15
N ALA A 117 16.09 -18.31 8.25
CA ALA A 117 16.88 -19.51 8.53
C ALA A 117 18.11 -19.26 9.43
N THR A 118 18.59 -18.02 9.52
CA THR A 118 19.81 -17.69 10.29
C THR A 118 19.54 -16.61 11.34
N LYS A 119 20.23 -16.69 12.50
CA LYS A 119 20.11 -15.66 13.56
C LYS A 119 20.53 -14.28 13.06
N THR A 120 21.58 -14.22 12.24
CA THR A 120 22.04 -12.99 11.61
C THR A 120 20.97 -12.43 10.66
N GLY A 121 20.39 -13.27 9.81
CA GLY A 121 19.28 -12.87 8.93
C GLY A 121 18.11 -12.30 9.72
N GLN A 122 17.67 -12.97 10.78
CA GLN A 122 16.57 -12.49 11.64
C GLN A 122 16.83 -11.09 12.22
N ALA A 123 18.07 -10.79 12.63
CA ALA A 123 18.44 -9.47 13.13
C ALA A 123 18.39 -8.38 12.05
N TYR A 124 18.70 -8.72 10.80
CA TYR A 124 18.66 -7.78 9.67
C TYR A 124 17.33 -7.77 8.91
N THR A 125 16.36 -8.62 9.26
CA THR A 125 15.06 -8.70 8.56
C THR A 125 14.32 -7.38 8.57
N MET A 126 14.22 -6.72 9.72
CA MET A 126 13.49 -5.45 9.86
C MET A 126 14.11 -4.27 9.08
N PRO A 127 15.42 -4.01 9.17
CA PRO A 127 16.03 -2.95 8.34
C PRO A 127 16.00 -3.29 6.85
N MET A 128 16.15 -4.56 6.47
CA MET A 128 16.07 -4.97 5.07
C MET A 128 14.66 -4.81 4.49
N ILE A 129 13.61 -5.20 5.24
CA ILE A 129 12.23 -4.99 4.76
C ILE A 129 11.89 -3.51 4.65
N MET A 130 12.42 -2.67 5.55
CA MET A 130 12.25 -1.22 5.47
C MET A 130 12.87 -0.65 4.18
N TRP A 131 14.11 -1.05 3.85
CA TRP A 131 14.73 -0.68 2.57
C TRP A 131 13.96 -1.18 1.36
N PHE A 132 13.48 -2.43 1.43
CA PHE A 132 12.64 -3.00 0.39
C PHE A 132 11.34 -2.20 0.20
N MET A 133 10.67 -1.79 1.28
CA MET A 133 9.47 -0.96 1.21
C MET A 133 9.76 0.41 0.59
N ILE A 134 10.88 1.05 0.94
CA ILE A 134 11.31 2.31 0.34
C ILE A 134 11.51 2.14 -1.17
N ILE A 135 12.29 1.14 -1.58
CA ILE A 135 12.69 0.99 -2.97
C ILE A 135 11.54 0.47 -3.83
N VAL A 136 10.96 -0.67 -3.44
CA VAL A 136 9.96 -1.36 -4.28
C VAL A 136 8.61 -0.65 -4.22
N ASN A 137 8.05 -0.43 -3.03
CA ASN A 137 6.73 0.19 -2.93
C ASN A 137 6.81 1.71 -3.04
N GLY A 138 7.74 2.30 -2.30
CA GLY A 138 7.89 3.75 -2.14
C GLY A 138 8.42 4.45 -3.38
N ILE A 139 9.32 3.82 -4.16
CA ILE A 139 9.87 4.40 -5.39
C ILE A 139 9.27 3.70 -6.62
N VAL A 140 9.50 2.40 -6.81
CA VAL A 140 9.13 1.72 -8.07
C VAL A 140 7.62 1.73 -8.29
N VAL A 141 6.83 1.15 -7.37
CA VAL A 141 5.38 1.06 -7.56
C VAL A 141 4.75 2.45 -7.57
N SER A 142 5.06 3.30 -6.59
CA SER A 142 4.46 4.64 -6.51
C SER A 142 4.74 5.48 -7.76
N PHE A 143 5.98 5.47 -8.26
CA PHE A 143 6.38 6.22 -9.44
C PHE A 143 5.61 5.75 -10.68
N PHE A 144 5.54 4.43 -10.90
CA PHE A 144 4.82 3.88 -12.04
C PHE A 144 3.32 4.17 -11.98
N VAL A 145 2.72 4.09 -10.79
CA VAL A 145 1.31 4.43 -10.57
C VAL A 145 1.04 5.91 -10.86
N ILE A 146 1.87 6.81 -10.32
CA ILE A 146 1.75 8.26 -10.58
C ILE A 146 1.96 8.56 -12.06
N TYR A 147 2.99 7.98 -12.68
CA TYR A 147 3.30 8.15 -14.10
C TYR A 147 2.15 7.69 -15.00
N ALA A 148 1.56 6.52 -14.71
CA ALA A 148 0.37 6.03 -15.42
C ALA A 148 -0.81 7.02 -15.28
N GLY A 149 -0.99 7.60 -14.09
CA GLY A 149 -2.00 8.64 -13.87
C GLY A 149 -1.74 9.92 -14.67
N VAL A 150 -0.50 10.40 -14.73
CA VAL A 150 -0.12 11.60 -15.49
C VAL A 150 -0.33 11.40 -16.99
N LYS A 151 -0.08 10.19 -17.51
CA LYS A 151 -0.30 9.85 -18.93
C LYS A 151 -1.75 9.53 -19.30
N ALA A 152 -2.64 9.35 -18.32
CA ALA A 152 -4.02 9.00 -18.60
C ALA A 152 -4.81 10.18 -19.18
N LYS A 153 -5.62 9.91 -20.22
CA LYS A 153 -6.50 10.89 -20.85
C LYS A 153 -7.74 11.17 -19.99
N GLU A 154 -8.22 10.15 -19.27
CA GLU A 154 -9.45 10.24 -18.49
C GLU A 154 -9.17 10.79 -17.10
N GLN A 155 -9.89 11.86 -16.73
CA GLN A 155 -9.68 12.56 -15.45
C GLN A 155 -9.92 11.66 -14.24
N TRP A 156 -10.90 10.75 -14.31
CA TRP A 156 -11.20 9.84 -13.22
C TRP A 156 -10.02 8.90 -12.94
N PHE A 157 -9.37 8.36 -13.98
CA PHE A 157 -8.22 7.48 -13.82
C PHE A 157 -7.02 8.25 -13.29
N LYS A 158 -6.80 9.48 -13.79
CA LYS A 158 -5.73 10.36 -13.34
C LYS A 158 -5.79 10.63 -11.84
N VAL A 159 -6.96 10.97 -11.30
CA VAL A 159 -7.13 11.22 -9.86
C VAL A 159 -6.87 9.97 -9.03
N LYS A 160 -7.41 8.80 -9.44
CA LYS A 160 -7.20 7.52 -8.74
C LYS A 160 -5.72 7.14 -8.72
N ALA A 161 -5.05 7.21 -9.86
CA ALA A 161 -3.66 6.80 -10.01
C ALA A 161 -2.70 7.76 -9.30
N VAL A 162 -2.79 9.07 -9.54
CA VAL A 162 -1.89 10.04 -8.88
C VAL A 162 -2.10 10.05 -7.37
N GLY A 163 -3.36 10.07 -6.91
CA GLY A 163 -3.67 10.06 -5.48
C GLY A 163 -3.27 8.75 -4.80
N GLY A 164 -3.61 7.61 -5.41
CA GLY A 164 -3.24 6.32 -4.84
C GLY A 164 -1.73 6.08 -4.81
N GLY A 165 -1.01 6.48 -5.87
CA GLY A 165 0.45 6.43 -5.91
C GLY A 165 1.09 7.38 -4.89
N ALA A 166 0.54 8.58 -4.69
CA ALA A 166 0.99 9.49 -3.63
C ALA A 166 0.76 8.89 -2.23
N GLY A 167 -0.37 8.22 -2.01
CA GLY A 167 -0.62 7.48 -0.77
C GLY A 167 0.44 6.41 -0.50
N ILE A 168 0.78 5.59 -1.51
CA ILE A 168 1.85 4.59 -1.39
C ILE A 168 3.22 5.24 -1.17
N ALA A 169 3.53 6.36 -1.84
CA ALA A 169 4.78 7.08 -1.59
C ALA A 169 4.83 7.60 -0.14
N THR A 170 3.71 8.11 0.40
CA THR A 170 3.68 8.64 1.77
C THR A 170 3.94 7.55 2.81
N CYS A 171 3.32 6.36 2.72
CA CYS A 171 3.55 5.28 3.69
C CYS A 171 4.96 4.70 3.66
N CYS A 172 5.57 4.66 2.49
CA CYS A 172 6.60 3.67 2.22
C CYS A 172 7.92 4.33 1.84
N LEU A 173 7.85 5.54 1.27
CA LEU A 173 9.01 6.41 1.12
C LEU A 173 9.06 7.44 2.26
N ALA A 174 8.06 8.31 2.36
CA ALA A 174 8.12 9.45 3.30
C ALA A 174 8.14 8.99 4.76
N SER A 175 7.31 8.02 5.14
CA SER A 175 7.29 7.49 6.50
C SER A 175 8.61 6.82 6.92
N HIS A 176 9.18 5.96 6.07
CA HIS A 176 10.41 5.25 6.42
C HIS A 176 11.63 6.16 6.38
N VAL A 177 11.68 7.14 5.46
CA VAL A 177 12.71 8.19 5.48
C VAL A 177 12.58 9.04 6.75
N ALA A 178 11.36 9.43 7.15
CA ALA A 178 11.12 10.15 8.39
C ALA A 178 11.58 9.34 9.62
N LEU A 179 11.39 8.02 9.61
CA LEU A 179 11.87 7.14 10.67
C LEU A 179 13.41 7.10 10.71
N MET A 180 14.07 6.99 9.55
CA MET A 180 15.54 6.96 9.45
C MET A 180 16.20 8.24 9.95
N VAL A 181 15.57 9.42 9.76
CA VAL A 181 16.08 10.70 10.28
C VAL A 181 15.71 10.95 11.75
N GLY A 182 15.13 9.96 12.44
CA GLY A 182 14.80 10.05 13.86
C GLY A 182 13.50 10.80 14.16
N ALA A 183 12.57 10.90 13.21
CA ALA A 183 11.27 11.55 13.36
C ALA A 183 10.10 10.54 13.38
N PRO A 184 9.95 9.71 14.43
CA PRO A 184 8.93 8.65 14.48
C PRO A 184 7.49 9.17 14.48
N LEU A 185 7.25 10.39 15.00
CA LEU A 185 5.91 10.99 14.97
C LEU A 185 5.49 11.36 13.55
N LEU A 186 6.41 11.92 12.77
CA LEU A 186 6.19 12.25 11.37
C LEU A 186 6.03 10.96 10.54
N SER A 187 6.82 9.93 10.87
CA SER A 187 6.69 8.60 10.28
C SER A 187 5.29 8.02 10.47
N ALA A 188 4.76 8.06 11.70
CA ALA A 188 3.40 7.62 12.00
C ALA A 188 2.35 8.45 11.26
N ALA A 189 2.47 9.79 11.26
CA ALA A 189 1.54 10.67 10.56
C ALA A 189 1.42 10.31 9.06
N PHE A 190 2.53 10.01 8.39
CA PHE A 190 2.52 9.56 7.00
C PHE A 190 1.90 8.17 6.81
N GLN A 191 2.07 7.25 7.76
CA GLN A 191 1.40 5.93 7.70
C GLN A 191 -0.12 6.05 7.82
N PHE A 192 -0.62 6.97 8.66
CA PHE A 192 -2.05 7.25 8.78
C PHE A 192 -2.60 8.01 7.57
N ALA A 193 -1.80 8.90 6.96
CA ALA A 193 -2.21 9.67 5.80
C ALA A 193 -2.45 8.79 4.56
N ALA A 194 -1.63 7.75 4.37
CA ALA A 194 -1.70 6.88 3.19
C ALA A 194 -3.09 6.28 2.90
N PRO A 195 -3.77 5.56 3.83
CA PRO A 195 -5.10 5.02 3.57
C PRO A 195 -6.14 6.12 3.30
N VAL A 196 -6.04 7.27 3.96
CA VAL A 196 -6.95 8.41 3.75
C VAL A 196 -6.80 8.97 2.34
N ILE A 197 -5.56 9.21 1.89
CA ILE A 197 -5.27 9.71 0.54
C ILE A 197 -5.78 8.72 -0.53
N ILE A 198 -5.53 7.43 -0.34
CA ILE A 198 -5.96 6.37 -1.27
C ILE A 198 -7.50 6.31 -1.35
N VAL A 199 -8.19 6.25 -0.21
CA VAL A 199 -9.66 6.21 -0.18
C VAL A 199 -10.27 7.46 -0.81
N ALA A 200 -9.78 8.65 -0.44
CA ALA A 200 -10.29 9.91 -0.96
C ALA A 200 -10.11 10.00 -2.49
N SER A 201 -8.93 9.63 -3.00
CA SER A 201 -8.66 9.62 -4.45
C SER A 201 -9.52 8.62 -5.23
N ILE A 202 -9.80 7.44 -4.66
CA ILE A 202 -10.72 6.46 -5.24
C ILE A 202 -12.15 7.01 -5.31
N GLN A 203 -12.64 7.61 -4.23
CA GLN A 203 -14.00 8.16 -4.16
C GLN A 203 -14.18 9.37 -5.10
N LEU A 204 -13.19 10.26 -5.16
CA LEU A 204 -13.18 11.40 -6.07
C LEU A 204 -13.16 10.93 -7.53
N GLY A 205 -12.29 9.98 -7.86
CA GLY A 205 -12.24 9.40 -9.19
C GLY A 205 -13.58 8.77 -9.60
N LYS A 206 -14.23 8.03 -8.71
CA LYS A 206 -15.55 7.44 -8.98
C LYS A 206 -16.62 8.51 -9.25
N SER A 207 -16.62 9.60 -8.49
CA SER A 207 -17.56 10.71 -8.68
C SER A 207 -17.39 11.40 -10.03
N LEU A 208 -16.14 11.56 -10.48
CA LEU A 208 -15.81 12.10 -11.80
C LEU A 208 -16.23 11.16 -12.94
N GLN A 209 -16.08 9.84 -12.76
CA GLN A 209 -16.49 8.84 -13.74
C GLN A 209 -18.01 8.85 -13.95
N VAL A 210 -18.79 8.91 -12.87
CA VAL A 210 -20.26 9.04 -12.95
C VAL A 210 -20.66 10.34 -13.64
N SER A 211 -19.97 11.44 -13.34
CA SER A 211 -20.24 12.75 -13.96
C SER A 211 -19.93 12.75 -15.46
N SER A 212 -18.85 12.08 -15.88
CA SER A 212 -18.48 11.94 -17.30
C SER A 212 -19.44 11.05 -18.09
N GLN A 213 -20.19 10.17 -17.42
CA GLN A 213 -21.14 9.24 -18.05
C GLN A 213 -22.58 9.78 -18.09
N ARG A 214 -22.89 10.91 -17.45
CA ARG A 214 -24.21 11.53 -17.59
C ARG A 214 -24.35 12.09 -19.01
N PRO A 215 -25.35 11.66 -19.79
CA PRO A 215 -25.62 12.29 -21.08
C PRO A 215 -25.92 13.77 -20.82
N THR A 216 -25.23 14.65 -21.55
CA THR A 216 -25.65 16.04 -21.70
C THR A 216 -27.05 16.00 -22.29
N ILE A 217 -28.06 16.16 -21.45
CA ILE A 217 -29.42 16.48 -21.91
C ILE A 217 -29.25 17.79 -22.66
N ASN A 218 -29.28 17.72 -23.98
CA ASN A 218 -29.16 18.87 -24.83
C ASN A 218 -30.49 19.64 -24.66
N PRO A 219 -30.51 20.83 -24.04
CA PRO A 219 -31.76 21.59 -23.90
C PRO A 219 -32.32 22.02 -25.27
N ALA A 220 -31.54 21.88 -26.34
CA ALA A 220 -31.92 22.21 -27.71
C ALA A 220 -32.88 21.20 -28.38
N THR A 221 -33.18 20.04 -27.77
CA THR A 221 -34.17 19.07 -28.30
C THR A 221 -35.45 19.00 -27.47
N ALA A 222 -35.65 19.95 -26.55
CA ALA A 222 -36.81 20.04 -25.68
C ALA A 222 -37.77 21.18 -26.09
N VAL A 223 -37.99 21.39 -27.40
CA VAL A 223 -39.11 22.17 -27.95
C VAL A 223 -39.49 21.61 -29.32
#